data_AF-A0A661R9I5-F1
#
_entry.id   AF-A0A661R9I5-F1
#
_cell.length_a   1.000
_cell.length_b   1.000
_cell.length_c   1.000
_cell.angle_alpha   90.00
_cell.angle_beta   90.00
_cell.angle_gamma   90.00
#
_symmetry.space_group_name_H-M   'P 1'
#
loop_
_entity.id
_entity.type
_entity.pdbx_description
1 polymer ?
#
loop_
_entity_poly.entity_id
_entity_poly.type
_entity_poly.pdbx_seq_one_letter_code
_entity_poly.pdbx_strand_id
1 'polypeptide(L)' 'MDVIIDERKKASCDLVVMGSRGRGILSGAVLGSTSKRVLRRCDKPVLVVRLPEGD' A
#
# COMPACT_ATOMS: atom_id res chain seq x y z
N MET A 1 6.69 -3.81 5.36
CA MET A 1 6.96 -2.50 4.73
C MET A 1 8.40 -2.44 4.25
N ASP A 2 9.40 -2.67 5.11
CA ASP A 2 10.81 -2.69 4.67
C ASP A 2 11.07 -3.74 3.58
N VAL A 3 10.46 -4.94 3.70
CA VAL A 3 10.48 -5.97 2.63
C VAL A 3 9.90 -5.45 1.30
N ILE A 4 8.84 -4.63 1.33
CA ILE A 4 8.23 -4.10 0.09
C ILE A 4 9.21 -3.14 -0.60
N ILE A 5 9.91 -2.30 0.16
CA ILE A 5 10.88 -1.35 -0.38
C ILE A 5 12.10 -2.08 -0.94
N ASP A 6 12.59 -3.07 -0.21
CA ASP A 6 13.77 -3.85 -0.57
C ASP A 6 13.50 -4.69 -1.84
N GLU A 7 12.38 -5.41 -1.88
CA GLU A 7 11.99 -6.20 -3.05
C GLU A 7 11.76 -5.32 -4.29
N ARG A 8 11.09 -4.16 -4.13
CA ARG A 8 10.95 -3.19 -5.22
C ARG A 8 12.32 -2.77 -5.78
N LYS A 9 13.32 -2.56 -4.92
CA LYS A 9 14.68 -2.18 -5.37
C LYS A 9 15.35 -3.32 -6.13
N LYS A 10 15.26 -4.56 -5.62
CA LYS A 10 15.85 -5.75 -6.26
C LYS A 10 15.23 -6.02 -7.63
N ALA A 11 13.91 -5.92 -7.72
CA ALA A 11 13.16 -6.17 -8.94
C ALA A 11 13.08 -4.94 -9.87
N SER A 12 13.75 -3.83 -9.52
CA SER A 12 13.74 -2.57 -10.29
C SER A 12 12.32 -2.09 -10.64
N CYS A 13 11.36 -2.21 -9.71
CA CYS A 13 9.98 -1.84 -9.99
C CYS A 13 9.81 -0.32 -10.15
N ASP A 14 8.96 0.06 -11.10
CA ASP A 14 8.61 1.47 -11.35
C ASP A 14 7.34 1.94 -10.64
N LEU A 15 6.53 1.01 -10.12
CA LEU A 15 5.29 1.30 -9.41
C LEU A 15 5.06 0.26 -8.31
N VAL A 16 4.65 0.72 -7.13
CA VAL A 16 4.17 -0.16 -6.04
C VAL A 16 2.65 -0.05 -5.94
N VAL A 17 1.94 -1.16 -6.12
CA VAL A 17 0.48 -1.22 -5.98
C VAL A 17 0.14 -1.88 -4.64
N MET A 18 -0.72 -1.23 -3.84
CA MET A 18 -1.16 -1.75 -2.54
C MET A 18 -2.67 -1.62 -2.38
N GLY A 19 -3.30 -2.61 -1.75
CA GLY A 19 -4.66 -2.47 -1.24
C GLY A 19 -4.72 -1.59 0.01
N SER A 20 -5.87 -0.95 0.24
CA SER A 20 -6.14 -0.19 1.47
C SER A 20 -6.87 -0.99 2.56
N ARG A 21 -7.29 -2.25 2.30
CA ARG A 21 -8.14 -3.02 3.23
C ARG A 21 -7.36 -3.49 4.46
N GLY A 22 -7.82 -3.07 5.64
CA GLY A 22 -7.60 -3.79 6.90
C GLY A 22 -8.76 -4.75 7.15
N ARG A 23 -8.50 -5.92 7.73
CA ARG A 23 -9.57 -6.78 8.28
C ARG A 23 -10.24 -6.02 9.44
N GLY A 24 -11.34 -5.31 9.20
CA GLY A 24 -12.09 -4.62 10.26
C GLY A 24 -12.99 -3.48 9.76
N ILE A 25 -14.22 -3.47 10.27
CA ILE A 25 -15.40 -2.62 10.00
C ILE A 25 -15.20 -1.08 10.12
N LEU A 26 -13.98 -0.57 10.30
CA LEU A 26 -13.72 0.88 10.39
C LEU A 26 -13.47 1.55 9.01
N SER A 27 -14.20 1.12 7.97
CA SER A 27 -14.02 1.41 6.52
C SER A 27 -14.30 2.86 6.07
N GLY A 28 -14.21 3.85 6.98
CA GLY A 28 -14.22 5.25 6.59
C GLY A 28 -12.81 5.72 6.22
N ALA A 29 -12.47 5.76 4.93
CA ALA A 29 -11.38 6.56 4.33
C ALA A 29 -9.94 6.51 4.90
N VAL A 30 -9.62 5.68 5.90
CA VAL A 30 -8.29 5.70 6.55
C VAL A 30 -7.32 4.75 5.85
N LEU A 31 -6.18 5.31 5.43
CA LEU A 31 -5.06 4.54 4.91
C LEU A 31 -4.47 3.61 5.98
N GLY A 32 -4.35 2.31 5.66
CA GLY A 32 -3.75 1.30 6.54
C GLY A 32 -2.31 1.64 6.96
N SER A 33 -1.87 1.13 8.12
CA SER A 33 -0.56 1.44 8.71
C SER A 33 0.62 1.07 7.81
N THR A 34 0.53 -0.08 7.11
CA THR A 34 1.53 -0.49 6.11
C THR A 34 1.59 0.50 4.95
N SER A 35 0.45 0.84 4.37
CA SER A 35 0.37 1.74 3.22
C SER A 35 0.85 3.15 3.58
N LYS A 36 0.53 3.66 4.77
CA LYS A 36 1.09 4.92 5.31
C LYS A 36 2.61 4.92 5.36
N ARG A 37 3.21 3.84 5.89
CA ARG A 37 4.67 3.74 6.03
C ARG A 37 5.37 3.61 4.68
N VAL A 38 4.78 2.88 3.73
CA VAL A 38 5.32 2.75 2.36
C VAL A 38 5.26 4.11 1.65
N LEU A 39 4.14 4.82 1.68
CA LEU A 39 4.02 6.15 1.06
C LEU A 39 5.07 7.15 1.57
N ARG A 40 5.43 7.09 2.86
CA ARG A 40 6.42 8.02 3.44
C ARG A 40 7.87 7.73 3.08
N ARG A 41 8.19 6.53 2.58
CA ARG A 41 9.58 6.06 2.42
C ARG A 41 9.89 5.52 1.03
N CYS A 42 8.88 5.24 0.21
CA CYS A 42 9.10 4.79 -1.16
C CYS A 42 9.52 5.97 -2.03
N ASP A 43 10.60 5.75 -2.77
CA ASP A 43 11.17 6.62 -3.80
C ASP A 43 10.51 6.44 -5.18
N LYS A 44 9.55 5.51 -5.30
CA LYS A 44 8.77 5.25 -6.52
C LYS A 44 7.30 5.59 -6.31
N PRO A 45 6.56 5.87 -7.40
CA PRO A 45 5.11 6.00 -7.36
C PRO A 45 4.44 4.85 -6.61
N VAL A 46 3.40 5.18 -5.85
CA VAL A 46 2.62 4.21 -5.07
C VAL A 46 1.14 4.39 -5.37
N LEU A 47 0.51 3.37 -5.94
CA LEU A 47 -0.92 3.34 -6.20
C LEU A 47 -1.63 2.61 -5.06
N VAL A 48 -2.53 3.31 -4.36
CA VAL A 48 -3.37 2.71 -3.32
C VAL A 48 -4.76 2.43 -3.90
N VAL A 49 -5.12 1.15 -3.95
CA VAL A 49 -6.41 0.69 -4.47
C VAL A 49 -7.38 0.49 -3.32
N ARG A 50 -8.51 1.20 -3.36
CA ARG A 50 -9.67 0.87 -2.53
C ARG A 50 -10.42 -0.25 -3.22
N LEU A 51 -10.44 -1.41 -2.58
CA LEU A 51 -11.30 -2.50 -3.03
C LEU A 51 -12.76 -2.13 -2.72
N PRO A 52 -13.72 -2.43 -3.61
CA PRO A 52 -15.14 -2.20 -3.35
C PRO A 52 -15.60 -2.95 -2.08
N GLU A 53 -16.57 -2.40 -1.36
CA GLU A 53 -17.26 -3.17 -0.31
C GLU A 53 -17.88 -4.39 -1.01
N GLY A 54 -17.63 -5.59 -0.50
CA GLY A 54 -18.15 -6.80 -1.13
C GLY A 54 -19.67 -6.83 -0.92
N ASP A 55 -20.40 -7.22 -1.97
CA ASP A 55 -21.83 -7.56 -1.87
C ASP A 55 -22.07 -8.65 -0.82
#